data_AF-N1SAP2-F1
#
_entry.id   AF-N1SAP2-F1
#
_cell.length_a   1.000
_cell.length_b   1.000
_cell.length_c   1.000
_cell.angle_alpha   90.00
_cell.angle_beta   90.00
_cell.angle_gamma   90.00
#
_symmetry.space_group_name_H-M   'P 1'
#
loop_
_entity.id
_entity.type
_entity.pdbx_description
1 polymer ?
#
loop_
_entity_poly.entity_id
_entity_poly.type
_entity_poly.pdbx_seq_one_letter_code
_entity_poly.pdbx_strand_id
1 'polypeptide(L)'
;MLISVGIAIQAVLLGLALFTVILRCWTRLYYERKKLTLSEYFACIGWIFALGWFITSTVSMLILVHHPPAGPDLLIPSVDYQKTVWVAEYFFDTGIYWPKLSILAFYWYLIPDVFQSLRATLYIITTYLISCMTTSILINTLIARPISDNWSVENQLNSAWNSLPNFLAQWCLNFSTDLIYALCMAEMATAVVVVCLPGLKKLIMRSRTHTNTTSQGFSSKQSSSSHSSNMKGSKSRTASQAYAEWGVMDDEIELATQPQQSHLPGELQDVGKLL
;
A
#
# COMPACT_ATOMS: atom_id res chain seq x y z
N MET A 1 -36.09 4.31 21.69
CA MET A 1 -35.95 3.51 20.46
C MET A 1 -34.67 3.82 19.68
N LEU A 2 -34.34 5.09 19.36
CA LEU A 2 -33.12 5.41 18.59
C LEU A 2 -31.82 4.89 19.22
N ILE A 3 -31.70 5.00 20.55
CA ILE A 3 -30.51 4.56 21.31
C ILE A 3 -30.26 3.05 21.14
N SER A 4 -31.32 2.24 21.17
CA SER A 4 -31.23 0.78 21.01
C SER A 4 -30.80 0.37 19.60
N VAL A 5 -31.18 1.14 18.58
CA VAL A 5 -30.82 0.87 17.18
C VAL A 5 -29.33 1.14 16.94
N GLY A 6 -28.78 2.23 17.48
CA GLY A 6 -27.36 2.56 17.34
C GLY A 6 -26.43 1.48 17.92
N ILE A 7 -26.72 1.01 19.13
CA ILE A 7 -25.94 -0.05 19.79
C ILE A 7 -26.05 -1.38 19.02
N ALA A 8 -27.25 -1.72 18.52
CA ALA A 8 -27.45 -2.92 17.71
C ALA A 8 -26.61 -2.88 16.42
N ILE A 9 -26.58 -1.73 15.73
CA ILE A 9 -25.74 -1.55 14.53
C ILE A 9 -24.26 -1.68 14.88
N GLN A 10 -23.79 -1.04 15.95
CA GLN A 10 -22.40 -1.17 16.42
C GLN A 10 -22.03 -2.62 16.71
N ALA A 11 -22.91 -3.39 17.38
CA ALA A 11 -22.68 -4.79 17.68
C ALA A 11 -22.56 -5.65 16.41
N VAL A 12 -23.42 -5.41 15.42
CA VAL A 12 -23.36 -6.10 14.12
C VAL A 12 -22.06 -5.78 13.39
N LEU A 13 -21.69 -4.50 13.30
CA LEU A 13 -20.45 -4.07 12.67
C LEU A 13 -19.22 -4.64 13.37
N LEU A 14 -19.22 -4.70 14.71
CA LEU A 14 -18.14 -5.29 15.50
C LEU A 14 -18.02 -6.80 15.25
N GLY A 15 -19.15 -7.51 15.14
CA GLY A 15 -19.18 -8.94 14.79
C GLY A 15 -18.66 -9.20 13.37
N LEU A 16 -19.05 -8.38 12.40
CA LEU A 16 -18.52 -8.45 11.03
C LEU A 16 -17.01 -8.15 11.00
N ALA A 17 -16.56 -7.15 11.77
CA ALA A 17 -15.15 -6.84 11.91
C ALA A 17 -14.37 -8.03 12.53
N LEU A 18 -14.93 -8.69 13.55
CA LEU A 18 -14.32 -9.89 14.13
C LEU A 18 -14.17 -11.00 13.09
N PHE A 19 -15.24 -11.25 12.32
CA PHE A 19 -15.25 -12.27 11.28
C PHE A 19 -14.16 -12.01 10.22
N THR A 20 -14.01 -10.76 9.77
CA THR A 20 -12.96 -10.41 8.79
C THR A 20 -11.55 -10.57 9.35
N VAL A 21 -11.30 -10.23 10.62
CA VAL A 21 -10.00 -10.44 11.29
C VAL A 21 -9.69 -11.93 11.44
N ILE A 22 -10.68 -12.74 11.84
CA ILE A 22 -10.54 -14.19 11.94
C ILE A 22 -10.22 -14.79 10.57
N LEU A 23 -10.99 -14.42 9.54
CA LEU A 23 -10.74 -14.90 8.18
C LEU A 23 -9.33 -14.54 7.71
N ARG A 24 -8.86 -13.32 7.98
CA ARG A 24 -7.50 -12.87 7.64
C ARG A 24 -6.42 -13.70 8.33
N CYS A 25 -6.61 -14.02 9.61
CA CYS A 25 -5.67 -14.88 10.34
C CYS A 25 -5.74 -16.33 9.83
N TRP A 26 -6.94 -16.82 9.55
CA TRP A 26 -7.19 -18.18 9.08
C TRP A 26 -6.58 -18.45 7.70
N THR A 27 -6.79 -17.56 6.73
CA THR A 27 -6.21 -17.71 5.38
C THR A 27 -4.69 -17.79 5.46
N ARG A 28 -4.05 -16.95 6.27
CA ARG A 28 -2.59 -16.97 6.40
C ARG A 28 -2.06 -18.21 7.12
N LEU A 29 -2.68 -18.63 8.22
CA LEU A 29 -2.24 -19.80 8.97
C LEU A 29 -2.52 -21.12 8.26
N TYR A 30 -3.72 -21.27 7.69
CA TYR A 30 -4.21 -22.55 7.18
C TYR A 30 -3.96 -22.71 5.67
N TYR A 31 -4.22 -21.67 4.88
CA TYR A 31 -4.06 -21.71 3.43
C TYR A 31 -2.62 -21.40 3.00
N GLU A 32 -2.02 -20.34 3.54
CA GLU A 32 -0.62 -19.99 3.20
C GLU A 32 0.41 -20.78 4.02
N ARG A 33 0.02 -21.42 5.14
CA ARG A 33 0.93 -22.14 6.06
C ARG A 33 2.10 -21.26 6.54
N LYS A 34 1.87 -19.95 6.62
CA LYS A 34 2.86 -18.94 7.04
C LYS A 34 2.60 -18.50 8.48
N LYS A 35 3.65 -17.99 9.13
CA LYS A 35 3.52 -17.35 10.45
C LYS A 35 2.74 -16.05 10.32
N LEU A 36 2.08 -15.64 11.40
CA LEU A 36 1.41 -14.34 11.50
C LEU A 36 2.44 -13.23 11.32
N THR A 37 2.10 -12.24 10.50
CA THR A 37 2.91 -11.04 10.29
C THR A 37 2.39 -9.90 11.14
N LEU A 38 3.19 -8.82 11.24
CA LEU A 38 2.81 -7.61 11.98
C LEU A 38 1.45 -7.05 11.52
N SER A 39 1.10 -7.24 10.25
CA SER A 39 -0.18 -6.85 9.69
C SER A 39 -1.38 -7.49 10.41
N GLU A 40 -1.34 -8.80 10.70
CA GLU A 40 -2.43 -9.47 11.41
C GLU A 40 -2.51 -9.03 12.87
N TYR A 41 -1.37 -8.86 13.54
CA TYR A 41 -1.35 -8.35 14.92
C TYR A 41 -2.00 -6.97 15.05
N PHE A 42 -1.66 -6.03 14.16
CA PHE A 42 -2.28 -4.70 14.17
C PHE A 42 -3.78 -4.74 13.91
N ALA A 43 -4.26 -5.65 13.05
CA ALA A 43 -5.70 -5.82 12.82
C ALA A 43 -6.42 -6.33 14.08
N CYS A 44 -5.83 -7.31 14.78
CA CYS A 44 -6.36 -7.81 16.05
C CYS A 44 -6.41 -6.72 17.12
N ILE A 45 -5.35 -5.92 17.24
CA ILE A 45 -5.32 -4.79 18.19
C ILE A 45 -6.41 -3.78 17.85
N GLY A 46 -6.57 -3.41 16.58
CA GLY A 46 -7.65 -2.52 16.15
C GLY A 46 -9.04 -3.04 16.50
N TRP A 47 -9.26 -4.34 16.38
CA TRP A 47 -10.53 -4.95 16.80
C TRP A 47 -10.73 -4.89 18.32
N ILE A 48 -9.69 -5.10 19.13
CA ILE A 48 -9.76 -4.97 20.59
C ILE A 48 -10.13 -3.54 20.98
N PHE A 49 -9.56 -2.53 20.31
CA PHE A 49 -9.93 -1.13 20.54
C PHE A 49 -11.39 -0.85 20.15
N ALA A 50 -11.87 -1.40 19.03
CA ALA A 50 -13.27 -1.28 18.63
C ALA A 50 -14.23 -1.95 19.64
N LEU A 51 -13.83 -3.10 20.22
CA LEU A 51 -14.57 -3.74 21.30
C LEU A 51 -14.58 -2.86 22.56
N GLY A 52 -13.44 -2.26 22.91
CA GLY A 52 -13.34 -1.30 24.02
C GLY A 52 -14.31 -0.14 23.85
N TRP A 53 -14.31 0.49 22.67
CA TRP A 53 -15.26 1.55 22.30
C TRP A 53 -16.73 1.11 22.42
N PHE A 54 -17.06 -0.10 21.93
CA PHE A 54 -18.41 -0.64 22.02
C PHE A 54 -18.87 -0.84 23.47
N ILE A 55 -17.99 -1.36 24.33
CA ILE A 55 -18.28 -1.56 25.76
C ILE A 55 -18.51 -0.21 26.43
N THR A 56 -17.61 0.77 26.23
CA THR A 56 -17.74 2.09 26.85
C THR A 56 -18.95 2.85 26.34
N SER A 57 -19.30 2.72 25.06
CA SER A 57 -20.53 3.26 24.45
C SER A 57 -21.79 2.66 25.08
N THR A 58 -21.78 1.35 25.36
CA THR A 58 -22.91 0.68 26.01
C THR A 58 -23.07 1.12 27.47
N VAL A 59 -21.95 1.23 28.20
CA VAL A 59 -21.92 1.68 29.59
C VAL A 59 -22.36 3.15 29.71
N SER A 60 -21.86 4.04 28.84
CA SER A 60 -22.24 5.45 28.88
C SER A 60 -23.74 5.64 28.64
N MET A 61 -24.32 4.85 27.73
CA MET A 61 -25.76 4.83 27.48
C MET A 61 -26.56 4.31 28.68
N LEU A 62 -26.06 3.29 29.38
CA LEU A 62 -26.70 2.80 30.61
C LEU A 62 -26.72 3.87 31.70
N ILE A 63 -25.60 4.59 31.89
CA ILE A 63 -25.51 5.68 32.85
C ILE A 63 -26.48 6.82 32.47
N LEU A 64 -26.62 7.13 31.19
CA LEU A 64 -27.52 8.19 30.70
C LEU A 64 -29.00 7.90 30.97
N VAL A 65 -29.40 6.63 31.03
CA VAL A 65 -30.76 6.24 31.44
C VAL A 65 -31.03 6.59 32.91
N HIS A 66 -30.01 6.47 33.77
CA HIS A 66 -30.12 6.79 35.20
C HIS A 66 -29.91 8.28 35.50
N HIS A 67 -29.12 8.98 34.68
CA HIS A 67 -28.79 10.39 34.84
C HIS A 67 -29.05 11.15 33.53
N PRO A 68 -30.30 11.58 33.27
CA PRO A 68 -30.64 12.25 32.02
C PRO A 68 -29.96 13.64 31.93
N PRO A 69 -29.75 14.15 30.70
CA PRO A 69 -29.23 15.49 30.46
C PRO A 69 -30.05 16.56 31.18
N ALA A 70 -29.38 17.53 31.80
CA ALA A 70 -29.99 18.62 32.55
C ALA A 70 -29.52 19.99 32.02
N GLY A 71 -30.42 20.97 32.06
CA GLY A 71 -30.13 22.36 31.69
C GLY A 71 -30.19 22.65 30.17
N PRO A 72 -29.96 23.92 29.78
CA PRO A 72 -30.03 24.37 28.38
C PRO A 72 -28.93 23.76 27.51
N ASP A 73 -27.78 23.41 28.11
CA ASP A 73 -26.60 22.88 27.43
C ASP A 73 -26.60 21.34 27.37
N LEU A 74 -27.69 20.68 27.79
CA LEU A 74 -27.84 19.21 27.79
C LEU A 74 -26.67 18.47 28.48
N LEU A 75 -26.14 19.06 29.54
CA LEU A 75 -25.00 18.54 30.29
C LEU A 75 -25.42 17.41 31.23
N ILE A 76 -24.52 16.47 31.46
CA ILE A 76 -24.83 15.22 32.18
C ILE A 76 -24.14 15.27 33.53
N PRO A 77 -24.89 15.42 34.65
CA PRO A 77 -24.31 15.69 35.97
C PRO A 77 -23.76 14.42 36.64
N SER A 78 -22.93 13.65 35.94
CA SER A 78 -22.32 12.42 36.44
C SER A 78 -20.84 12.35 36.08
N VAL A 79 -19.99 12.26 37.11
CA VAL A 79 -18.54 12.05 36.94
C VAL A 79 -18.26 10.70 36.29
N ASP A 80 -19.06 9.68 36.61
CA ASP A 80 -18.89 8.33 36.05
C ASP A 80 -19.18 8.30 34.55
N TYR A 81 -20.17 9.08 34.11
CA TYR A 81 -20.40 9.30 32.68
C TYR A 81 -19.17 9.93 32.02
N GLN A 82 -18.66 11.03 32.59
CA GLN A 82 -17.54 11.78 32.01
C GLN A 82 -16.26 10.95 31.91
N LYS A 83 -15.95 10.13 32.93
CA LYS A 83 -14.85 9.17 32.88
C LYS A 83 -15.06 8.13 31.78
N THR A 84 -16.28 7.62 31.64
CA THR A 84 -16.61 6.59 30.65
C THR A 84 -16.43 7.12 29.24
N VAL A 85 -16.96 8.30 28.92
CA VAL A 85 -16.83 8.90 27.59
C VAL A 85 -15.40 9.34 27.28
N TRP A 86 -14.64 9.79 28.28
CA TRP A 86 -13.22 10.08 28.09
C TRP A 86 -12.41 8.84 27.72
N VAL A 87 -12.63 7.72 28.41
CA VAL A 87 -12.01 6.43 28.03
C VAL A 87 -12.49 5.96 26.66
N ALA A 88 -13.76 6.22 26.33
CA ALA A 88 -14.34 5.89 25.04
C ALA A 88 -13.58 6.61 23.90
N GLU A 89 -13.33 7.92 24.01
CA GLU A 89 -12.54 8.69 23.02
C GLU A 89 -11.18 8.04 22.76
N TYR A 90 -10.44 7.67 23.81
CA TYR A 90 -9.16 6.97 23.63
C TYR A 90 -9.27 5.71 22.78
N PHE A 91 -10.29 4.89 23.03
CA PHE A 91 -10.53 3.69 22.25
C PHE A 91 -10.91 3.99 20.82
N PHE A 92 -11.73 5.02 20.59
CA PHE A 92 -12.16 5.41 19.24
C PHE A 92 -11.01 6.01 18.44
N ASP A 93 -10.42 7.09 18.93
CA ASP A 93 -9.43 7.87 18.19
C ASP A 93 -8.11 7.13 18.01
N THR A 94 -7.69 6.34 18.99
CA THR A 94 -6.51 5.49 18.82
C THR A 94 -6.86 4.25 18.00
N GLY A 95 -8.08 3.74 18.17
CA GLY A 95 -8.58 2.53 17.52
C GLY A 95 -8.56 2.60 16.00
N ILE A 96 -8.96 3.75 15.43
CA ILE A 96 -9.04 3.97 13.98
C ILE A 96 -7.69 3.88 13.26
N TYR A 97 -6.56 4.11 13.95
CA TYR A 97 -5.23 4.04 13.34
C TYR A 97 -4.69 2.60 13.21
N TRP A 98 -5.13 1.67 14.07
CA TRP A 98 -4.62 0.29 14.04
C TRP A 98 -4.93 -0.47 12.75
N PRO A 99 -6.15 -0.43 12.17
CA PRO A 99 -6.40 -0.99 10.84
C PRO A 99 -5.55 -0.35 9.75
N LYS A 100 -5.27 0.96 9.82
CA LYS A 100 -4.41 1.67 8.87
C LYS A 100 -2.96 1.17 8.95
N LEU A 101 -2.46 0.97 10.17
CA LEU A 101 -1.15 0.35 10.42
C LEU A 101 -1.11 -1.10 9.92
N SER A 102 -2.19 -1.87 10.08
CA SER A 102 -2.29 -3.24 9.55
C SER A 102 -2.12 -3.28 8.03
N ILE A 103 -2.81 -2.40 7.31
CA ILE A 103 -2.71 -2.29 5.85
C ILE A 103 -1.29 -1.84 5.46
N LEU A 104 -0.70 -0.89 6.17
CA LEU A 104 0.66 -0.42 5.89
C LEU A 104 1.70 -1.50 6.07
N ALA A 105 1.60 -2.27 7.17
CA ALA A 105 2.48 -3.39 7.44
C ALA A 105 2.38 -4.48 6.35
N PHE A 106 1.21 -4.65 5.74
CA PHE A 106 1.06 -5.52 4.58
C PHE A 106 1.81 -4.98 3.36
N TYR A 107 1.74 -3.66 3.08
CA TYR A 107 2.52 -3.05 2.00
C TYR A 107 4.03 -3.13 2.23
N TRP A 108 4.48 -3.01 3.49
CA TRP A 108 5.87 -3.25 3.88
C TRP A 108 6.38 -4.64 3.50
N TYR A 109 5.51 -5.65 3.60
CA TYR A 109 5.82 -7.03 3.22
C TYR A 109 5.76 -7.25 1.70
N LEU A 110 4.84 -6.58 0.99
CA LEU A 110 4.63 -6.77 -0.44
C LEU A 110 5.73 -6.10 -1.31
N ILE A 111 6.23 -4.95 -0.89
CA ILE A 111 7.16 -4.13 -1.65
C ILE A 111 8.60 -4.59 -1.37
N PRO A 112 9.36 -5.10 -2.38
CA PRO A 112 10.76 -5.44 -2.22
C PRO A 112 11.65 -4.19 -2.21
N ASP A 113 12.83 -4.30 -1.58
CA ASP A 113 13.77 -3.17 -1.39
C ASP A 113 14.39 -2.61 -2.68
N VAL A 114 14.16 -3.29 -3.80
CA VAL A 114 14.66 -2.89 -5.12
C VAL A 114 14.03 -1.57 -5.59
N PHE A 115 12.80 -1.27 -5.16
CA PHE A 115 12.09 -0.05 -5.56
C PHE A 115 12.29 1.08 -4.54
N GLN A 116 13.38 1.84 -4.71
CA GLN A 116 13.78 2.88 -3.76
C GLN A 116 12.74 4.00 -3.60
N SER A 117 12.16 4.51 -4.69
CA SER A 117 11.12 5.54 -4.62
C SER A 117 9.88 5.04 -3.87
N LEU A 118 9.51 3.78 -4.11
CA LEU A 118 8.36 3.13 -3.49
C LEU A 118 8.57 2.92 -1.98
N ARG A 119 9.79 2.56 -1.57
CA ARG A 119 10.18 2.48 -0.16
C ARG A 119 10.21 3.86 0.52
N ALA A 120 10.71 4.89 -0.16
CA ALA A 120 10.72 6.25 0.38
C ALA A 120 9.30 6.75 0.70
N THR A 121 8.36 6.58 -0.24
CA THR A 121 6.94 6.89 -0.03
C THR A 121 6.37 6.13 1.17
N LEU A 122 6.69 4.84 1.29
CA LEU A 122 6.22 4.01 2.40
C LEU A 122 6.75 4.48 3.76
N TYR A 123 8.02 4.91 3.85
CA TYR A 123 8.59 5.51 5.05
C TYR A 123 7.90 6.83 5.43
N ILE A 124 7.62 7.69 4.45
CA ILE A 124 6.93 8.96 4.67
C ILE A 124 5.54 8.72 5.27
N ILE A 125 4.75 7.84 4.67
CA ILE A 125 3.39 7.51 5.17
C ILE A 125 3.45 6.88 6.56
N THR A 126 4.40 5.97 6.79
CA THR A 126 4.55 5.32 8.11
C THR A 126 4.86 6.34 9.19
N THR A 127 5.80 7.23 8.93
CA THR A 127 6.18 8.29 9.88
C THR A 127 5.02 9.24 10.13
N TYR A 128 4.33 9.66 9.06
CA TYR A 128 3.17 10.53 9.16
C TYR A 128 2.06 9.89 9.99
N LEU A 129 1.71 8.63 9.72
CA LEU A 129 0.66 7.93 10.45
C LEU A 129 0.97 7.79 11.94
N ILE A 130 2.19 7.38 12.29
CA ILE A 130 2.62 7.27 13.69
C ILE A 130 2.59 8.64 14.37
N SER A 131 2.97 9.71 13.67
CA SER A 131 2.90 11.08 14.19
C SER A 131 1.47 11.53 14.45
N CYS A 132 0.52 11.24 13.55
CA CYS A 132 -0.90 11.56 13.72
C CYS A 132 -1.53 10.77 14.87
N MET A 133 -1.22 9.47 14.98
CA MET A 133 -1.67 8.63 16.09
C MET A 133 -1.15 9.17 17.43
N THR A 134 0.14 9.50 17.51
CA THR A 134 0.74 10.09 18.71
C THR A 134 0.10 11.43 19.05
N THR A 135 -0.12 12.28 18.05
CA THR A 135 -0.78 13.59 18.22
C THR A 135 -2.20 13.42 18.74
N SER A 136 -2.96 12.44 18.25
CA SER A 136 -4.34 12.16 18.71
C SER A 136 -4.35 11.76 20.19
N ILE A 137 -3.42 10.89 20.61
CA ILE A 137 -3.26 10.51 22.02
C ILE A 137 -2.92 11.73 22.90
N LEU A 138 -2.00 12.58 22.44
CA LEU A 138 -1.60 13.78 23.17
C LEU A 138 -2.73 14.80 23.27
N ILE A 139 -3.50 14.98 22.20
CA ILE A 139 -4.68 15.86 22.18
C ILE A 139 -5.70 15.39 23.23
N ASN A 140 -6.07 14.10 23.22
CA ASN A 140 -6.97 13.51 24.22
C ASN A 140 -6.47 13.62 25.67
N THR A 141 -5.15 13.72 25.87
CA THR A 141 -4.53 13.87 27.20
C THR A 141 -4.49 15.32 27.65
N LEU A 142 -4.17 16.26 26.75
CA LEU A 142 -3.69 17.61 27.10
C LEU A 142 -4.67 18.74 26.76
N ILE A 143 -5.80 18.43 26.13
CA ILE A 143 -6.81 19.44 25.75
C ILE A 143 -7.39 20.16 26.98
N ALA A 144 -7.72 19.42 28.04
CA ALA A 144 -8.21 19.98 29.29
C ALA A 144 -7.04 20.33 30.22
N ARG A 145 -6.98 21.59 30.67
CA ARG A 145 -5.98 22.06 31.64
C ARG A 145 -6.69 22.69 32.85
N PRO A 146 -6.68 22.03 34.03
CA PRO A 146 -6.00 20.77 34.40
C PRO A 146 -6.63 19.50 33.82
N ILE A 147 -5.89 18.39 33.75
CA ILE A 147 -6.35 17.11 33.15
C ILE A 147 -7.60 16.55 33.85
N SER A 148 -7.79 16.89 35.13
CA SER A 148 -8.97 16.53 35.91
C SER A 148 -10.27 17.07 35.33
N ASP A 149 -10.20 18.13 34.52
CA ASP A 149 -11.38 18.75 33.93
C ASP A 149 -12.04 17.86 32.88
N ASN A 150 -11.31 16.88 32.32
CA ASN A 150 -11.87 15.85 31.44
C ASN A 150 -13.02 15.07 32.09
N TRP A 151 -13.00 14.91 33.42
CA TRP A 151 -14.07 14.24 34.18
C TRP A 151 -14.77 15.15 35.19
N SER A 152 -14.62 16.47 35.05
CA SER A 152 -15.33 17.43 35.89
C SER A 152 -16.78 17.59 35.43
N VAL A 153 -17.68 17.89 36.37
CA VAL A 153 -19.08 18.23 36.07
C VAL A 153 -19.26 19.73 35.81
N GLU A 154 -18.37 20.56 36.35
CA GLU A 154 -18.46 22.02 36.21
C GLU A 154 -17.87 22.51 34.87
N ASN A 155 -16.75 21.92 34.41
CA ASN A 155 -16.05 22.33 33.19
C ASN A 155 -16.27 21.34 32.02
N GLN A 156 -17.47 20.77 31.87
CA GLN A 156 -17.74 19.70 30.88
C GLN A 156 -17.42 20.10 29.44
N LEU A 157 -17.60 21.37 29.09
CA LEU A 157 -17.35 21.91 27.74
C LEU A 157 -15.85 21.92 27.38
N ASN A 158 -14.97 21.91 28.37
CA ASN A 158 -13.52 21.85 28.17
C ASN A 158 -12.99 20.41 28.13
N SER A 159 -13.85 19.39 28.32
CA SER A 159 -13.45 17.99 28.22
C SER A 159 -13.17 17.57 26.78
N ALA A 160 -12.33 16.56 26.59
CA ALA A 160 -12.04 16.00 25.27
C ALA A 160 -13.32 15.59 24.50
N TRP A 161 -14.32 15.03 25.20
CA TRP A 161 -15.56 14.54 24.61
C TRP A 161 -16.45 15.66 24.05
N ASN A 162 -16.63 16.76 24.78
CA ASN A 162 -17.56 17.83 24.39
C ASN A 162 -16.90 18.98 23.63
N SER A 163 -15.56 19.05 23.62
CA SER A 163 -14.84 20.13 22.97
C SER A 163 -14.89 19.99 21.46
N LEU A 164 -15.61 20.89 20.79
CA LEU A 164 -15.66 20.95 19.33
C LEU A 164 -14.27 21.07 18.67
N PRO A 165 -13.33 21.89 19.18
CA PRO A 165 -11.95 21.89 18.70
C PRO A 165 -11.26 20.53 18.75
N ASN A 166 -11.52 19.74 19.81
CA ASN A 166 -10.97 18.38 19.94
C ASN A 166 -11.50 17.48 18.83
N PHE A 167 -12.83 17.43 18.71
CA PHE A 167 -13.52 16.67 17.67
C PHE A 167 -12.98 17.01 16.27
N LEU A 168 -12.96 18.30 15.91
CA LEU A 168 -12.49 18.74 14.59
C LEU A 168 -11.02 18.36 14.36
N ALA A 169 -10.13 18.55 15.33
CA ALA A 169 -8.72 18.22 15.19
C ALA A 169 -8.53 16.71 14.93
N GLN A 170 -9.24 15.85 15.67
CA GLN A 170 -9.13 14.40 15.51
C GLN A 170 -9.71 13.91 14.18
N TRP A 171 -10.84 14.46 13.75
CA TRP A 171 -11.39 14.18 12.42
C TRP A 171 -10.47 14.67 11.31
N CYS A 172 -9.88 15.86 11.43
CA CYS A 172 -8.92 16.37 10.46
C CYS A 172 -7.69 15.46 10.33
N LEU A 173 -7.13 14.99 11.44
CA LEU A 173 -6.01 14.03 11.42
C LEU A 173 -6.40 12.69 10.80
N ASN A 174 -7.61 12.21 11.09
CA ASN A 174 -8.12 10.98 10.51
C ASN A 174 -8.29 11.10 8.98
N PHE A 175 -8.96 12.15 8.52
CA PHE A 175 -9.16 12.40 7.08
C PHE A 175 -7.86 12.70 6.34
N SER A 176 -6.93 13.43 6.96
CA SER A 176 -5.64 13.74 6.34
C SER A 176 -4.81 12.48 6.13
N THR A 177 -4.81 11.55 7.10
CA THR A 177 -4.17 10.25 6.92
C THR A 177 -4.82 9.45 5.79
N ASP A 178 -6.14 9.39 5.71
CA ASP A 178 -6.83 8.67 4.62
C ASP A 178 -6.53 9.24 3.23
N LEU A 179 -6.51 10.57 3.12
CA LEU A 179 -6.19 11.26 1.87
C LEU A 179 -4.75 10.96 1.41
N ILE A 180 -3.79 11.04 2.33
CA ILE A 180 -2.38 10.74 2.04
C ILE A 180 -2.21 9.27 1.64
N TYR A 181 -2.90 8.35 2.32
CA TYR A 181 -2.94 6.95 1.94
C TYR A 181 -3.44 6.77 0.51
N ALA A 182 -4.58 7.35 0.17
CA ALA A 182 -5.18 7.21 -1.15
C ALA A 182 -4.26 7.76 -2.26
N LEU A 183 -3.69 8.95 -2.05
CA LEU A 183 -2.80 9.60 -3.01
C LEU A 183 -1.52 8.81 -3.23
N CYS A 184 -0.85 8.41 -2.14
CA CYS A 184 0.37 7.64 -2.25
C CYS A 184 0.10 6.25 -2.85
N MET A 185 -0.98 5.58 -2.48
CA MET A 185 -1.35 4.30 -3.10
C MET A 185 -1.58 4.43 -4.60
N ALA A 186 -2.19 5.53 -5.06
CA ALA A 186 -2.36 5.81 -6.48
C ALA A 186 -1.02 6.02 -7.20
N GLU A 187 -0.11 6.80 -6.61
CA GLU A 187 1.25 7.01 -7.15
C GLU A 187 2.06 5.71 -7.21
N MET A 188 1.97 4.89 -6.16
CA MET A 188 2.63 3.59 -6.12
C MET A 188 2.05 2.65 -7.20
N ALA A 189 0.74 2.67 -7.42
CA ALA A 189 0.09 1.87 -8.46
C ALA A 189 0.52 2.31 -9.88
N THR A 190 0.57 3.62 -10.15
CA THR A 190 1.02 4.12 -11.47
C THR A 190 2.49 3.81 -11.71
N ALA A 191 3.35 3.95 -10.70
CA ALA A 191 4.77 3.59 -10.80
C ALA A 191 4.97 2.10 -11.15
N VAL A 192 4.22 1.20 -10.51
CA VAL A 192 4.26 -0.24 -10.83
C VAL A 192 3.78 -0.51 -12.26
N VAL A 193 2.68 0.12 -12.70
CA VAL A 193 2.18 -0.03 -14.08
C VAL A 193 3.24 0.40 -15.11
N VAL A 194 3.91 1.54 -14.87
CA VAL A 194 4.97 2.04 -15.77
C VAL A 194 6.18 1.10 -15.80
N VAL A 195 6.61 0.55 -14.66
CA VAL A 195 7.72 -0.41 -14.59
C VAL A 195 7.37 -1.74 -15.24
N CYS A 196 6.11 -2.19 -15.17
CA CYS A 196 5.65 -3.43 -15.78
C CYS A 196 5.39 -3.33 -17.29
N LEU A 197 5.22 -2.13 -17.84
CA LEU A 197 4.89 -1.87 -19.25
C LEU A 197 5.89 -2.49 -20.26
N PRO A 198 7.23 -2.37 -20.07
CA PRO A 198 8.21 -2.98 -20.97
C PRO A 198 8.17 -4.53 -20.96
N GLY A 199 7.91 -5.13 -19.79
CA GLY A 199 7.76 -6.58 -19.64
C GLY A 199 6.52 -7.11 -20.38
N LEU A 200 5.42 -6.36 -20.32
CA LEU A 200 4.18 -6.69 -21.04
C LEU A 200 4.33 -6.52 -22.56
N LYS A 201 5.04 -5.47 -23.02
CA LYS A 201 5.33 -5.25 -24.44
C LYS A 201 6.10 -6.44 -25.05
N LYS A 202 7.08 -7.00 -24.33
CA LYS A 202 7.81 -8.20 -24.78
C LYS A 202 6.91 -9.43 -24.92
N LEU A 203 5.96 -9.63 -24.02
CA LEU A 203 5.04 -10.77 -24.05
C LEU A 203 3.98 -10.63 -25.15
N ILE A 204 3.45 -9.42 -25.36
CA ILE A 204 2.49 -9.14 -26.45
C ILE A 204 3.17 -9.28 -27.82
N MET A 205 4.40 -8.78 -27.98
CA MET A 205 5.14 -8.88 -29.24
C MET A 205 5.51 -10.33 -29.59
N ARG A 206 5.86 -11.15 -28.58
CA ARG A 206 6.11 -12.59 -28.75
C ARG A 206 4.83 -13.39 -29.04
N SER A 207 3.69 -13.00 -28.49
CA SER A 207 2.39 -13.61 -28.81
C SER A 207 1.98 -13.38 -30.27
N ARG A 208 2.41 -12.26 -30.87
CA ARG A 208 2.03 -11.87 -32.23
C ARG A 208 2.89 -12.55 -33.32
N THR A 209 3.96 -13.25 -32.95
CA THR A 209 4.87 -13.94 -33.88
C THR A 209 4.50 -15.41 -34.14
N HIS A 210 3.47 -15.96 -33.48
CA HIS A 210 3.06 -17.37 -33.63
C HIS A 210 1.81 -17.60 -34.49
N THR A 211 1.56 -16.73 -35.47
CA THR A 211 0.50 -16.94 -36.48
C THR A 211 1.01 -16.49 -37.84
N ASN A 212 1.71 -17.37 -38.56
CA ASN A 212 1.75 -17.44 -40.03
C ASN A 212 2.77 -18.49 -40.48
N THR A 213 2.30 -19.70 -40.82
CA THR A 213 2.67 -20.42 -42.07
C THR A 213 1.98 -21.78 -42.12
N THR A 214 0.82 -21.85 -42.77
CA THR A 214 0.39 -23.06 -43.48
C THR A 214 -0.29 -22.63 -44.78
N SER A 215 0.48 -22.48 -45.85
CA SER A 215 -0.04 -22.62 -47.21
C SER A 215 0.87 -23.60 -47.94
N GLN A 216 0.34 -24.82 -48.09
CA GLN A 216 0.91 -25.90 -48.89
C GLN A 216 0.96 -25.47 -50.36
N GLY A 217 2.16 -25.51 -50.96
CA GLY A 217 2.37 -25.45 -52.40
C GLY A 217 2.81 -26.82 -52.91
N PHE A 218 1.97 -27.43 -53.74
CA PHE A 218 2.25 -28.65 -54.51
C PHE A 218 3.42 -28.42 -55.50
N SER A 219 4.36 -29.35 -55.57
CA SER A 219 5.03 -29.68 -56.85
C SER A 219 5.71 -31.05 -56.80
N SER A 220 5.47 -31.81 -57.86
CA SER A 220 5.90 -33.20 -58.09
C SER A 220 7.14 -33.24 -59.00
N LYS A 221 8.06 -34.20 -58.74
CA LYS A 221 8.64 -35.17 -59.69
C LYS A 221 9.99 -35.75 -59.22
N GLN A 222 9.98 -37.07 -59.02
CA GLN A 222 10.80 -38.10 -59.70
C GLN A 222 12.32 -38.26 -59.42
N SER A 223 12.61 -39.40 -58.78
CA SER A 223 13.76 -40.33 -58.90
C SER A 223 15.22 -39.85 -58.80
N SER A 224 15.95 -40.38 -57.82
CA SER A 224 17.00 -41.39 -58.05
C SER A 224 17.64 -41.87 -56.73
N SER A 225 18.09 -43.12 -56.77
CA SER A 225 18.72 -43.94 -55.73
C SER A 225 20.06 -43.38 -55.22
N SER A 226 20.38 -43.62 -53.94
CA SER A 226 21.55 -44.41 -53.47
C SER A 226 21.91 -44.16 -51.99
N HIS A 227 22.07 -45.25 -51.25
CA HIS A 227 23.05 -45.52 -50.17
C HIS A 227 23.25 -44.52 -49.01
N SER A 228 22.96 -44.98 -47.79
CA SER A 228 23.96 -45.32 -46.75
C SER A 228 23.46 -45.00 -45.34
N SER A 229 23.53 -46.01 -44.49
CA SER A 229 23.30 -45.97 -43.05
C SER A 229 24.38 -45.19 -42.31
N ASN A 230 24.00 -44.34 -41.36
CA ASN A 230 24.54 -44.41 -39.99
C ASN A 230 23.81 -43.47 -39.02
N MET A 231 23.52 -44.01 -37.84
CA MET A 231 22.80 -43.36 -36.77
C MET A 231 23.75 -43.03 -35.60
N LYS A 232 23.61 -41.80 -35.10
CA LYS A 232 23.95 -41.26 -33.76
C LYS A 232 25.42 -41.02 -33.38
N GLY A 233 25.68 -39.76 -33.04
CA GLY A 233 26.81 -39.30 -32.22
C GLY A 233 26.67 -37.80 -31.92
N SER A 234 26.04 -37.48 -30.78
CA SER A 234 25.79 -36.12 -30.30
C SER A 234 27.10 -35.33 -30.10
N LYS A 235 27.23 -34.15 -30.72
CA LYS A 235 28.32 -33.20 -30.44
C LYS A 235 27.76 -31.89 -29.88
N SER A 236 28.17 -31.61 -28.65
CA SER A 236 28.03 -30.35 -27.91
C SER A 236 28.39 -29.13 -28.78
N ARG A 237 27.51 -28.12 -28.79
CA ARG A 237 27.81 -26.78 -29.33
C ARG A 237 27.94 -25.80 -28.16
N THR A 238 29.15 -25.25 -28.08
CA THR A 238 29.71 -24.34 -27.08
C THR A 238 29.06 -22.95 -27.13
N ALA A 239 29.07 -22.25 -25.99
CA ALA A 239 28.40 -20.97 -25.68
C ALA A 239 28.69 -19.76 -26.60
N SER A 240 29.55 -19.87 -27.62
CA SER A 240 29.85 -18.77 -28.53
C SER A 240 28.82 -18.56 -29.65
N GLN A 241 27.87 -19.47 -29.86
CA GLN A 241 26.83 -19.30 -30.89
C GLN A 241 25.54 -18.62 -30.39
N ALA A 242 25.37 -18.46 -29.07
CA ALA A 242 24.22 -17.75 -28.52
C ALA A 242 24.37 -16.21 -28.61
N TYR A 243 25.59 -15.69 -28.74
CA TYR A 243 25.83 -14.24 -28.85
C TYR A 243 25.60 -13.69 -30.27
N ALA A 244 25.66 -14.52 -31.31
CA ALA A 244 25.37 -14.11 -32.69
C ALA A 244 23.85 -14.09 -33.01
N GLU A 245 23.00 -14.61 -32.12
CA GLU A 245 21.54 -14.56 -32.23
C GLU A 245 20.95 -13.25 -31.67
N TRP A 246 21.72 -12.50 -30.88
CA TRP A 246 21.37 -11.16 -30.40
C TRP A 246 21.76 -10.07 -31.41
N GLY A 247 21.32 -10.27 -32.67
CA GLY A 247 21.43 -9.30 -33.76
C GLY A 247 20.85 -7.95 -33.34
N VAL A 248 21.74 -7.09 -32.87
CA VAL A 248 21.63 -5.63 -32.90
C VAL A 248 21.48 -5.29 -34.38
N MET A 249 20.24 -5.04 -34.81
CA MET A 249 19.97 -4.34 -36.07
C MET A 249 19.92 -2.86 -35.73
N ASP A 250 21.10 -2.24 -35.75
CA ASP A 250 21.26 -0.79 -35.86
C ASP A 250 20.99 -0.42 -37.31
N ASP A 251 19.77 0.00 -37.65
CA ASP A 251 19.47 0.61 -38.96
C ASP A 251 18.20 1.48 -38.84
N GLU A 252 18.36 2.75 -38.49
CA GLU A 252 17.57 3.92 -38.99
C GLU A 252 18.14 5.23 -38.40
N ILE A 253 19.29 5.69 -38.92
CA ILE A 253 19.54 7.12 -39.14
C ILE A 253 20.23 7.25 -40.50
N GLU A 254 19.40 7.47 -41.52
CA GLU A 254 19.80 7.90 -42.84
C GLU A 254 20.23 9.38 -42.77
N LEU A 255 21.52 9.66 -42.93
CA LEU A 255 22.00 11.01 -43.27
C LEU A 255 22.87 10.91 -44.51
N ALA A 256 22.26 11.24 -45.65
CA ALA A 256 22.93 11.39 -46.92
C ALA A 256 23.94 12.53 -46.86
N THR A 257 25.23 12.26 -47.10
CA THR A 257 26.13 13.11 -47.91
C THR A 257 27.39 12.32 -48.29
N GLN A 258 27.59 12.12 -49.59
CA GLN A 258 28.88 11.87 -50.24
C GLN A 258 28.91 12.74 -51.51
N PRO A 259 30.05 12.95 -52.19
CA PRO A 259 31.44 13.02 -51.71
C PRO A 259 32.23 14.19 -52.39
N GLN A 260 33.45 14.51 -51.91
CA GLN A 260 34.52 14.90 -52.86
C GLN A 260 35.92 14.65 -52.30
N GLN A 261 36.69 13.85 -53.06
CA GLN A 261 38.12 13.57 -52.90
C GLN A 261 38.99 14.81 -53.19
N SER A 262 40.13 14.92 -52.51
CA SER A 262 41.41 15.28 -53.16
C SER A 262 42.63 14.80 -52.36
N HIS A 263 43.69 14.53 -53.11
CA HIS A 263 44.91 13.76 -52.84
C HIS A 263 46.07 14.57 -52.20
N LEU A 264 46.89 13.87 -51.36
CA LEU A 264 48.37 13.98 -51.10
C LEU A 264 48.99 15.29 -50.51
N PRO A 265 50.27 15.31 -50.05
CA PRO A 265 50.94 14.44 -49.05
C PRO A 265 51.93 15.19 -48.10
N GLY A 266 52.41 14.52 -47.05
CA GLY A 266 53.82 14.63 -46.60
C GLY A 266 54.21 15.66 -45.51
N GLU A 267 55.18 15.20 -44.71
CA GLU A 267 56.21 15.95 -43.97
C GLU A 267 55.90 16.59 -42.60
N LEU A 268 56.68 16.10 -41.62
CA LEU A 268 57.36 16.85 -40.54
C LEU A 268 56.47 17.49 -39.46
N GLN A 269 56.85 17.67 -38.20
CA GLN A 269 57.93 17.20 -37.33
C GLN A 269 57.65 17.98 -36.04
N ASP A 270 57.48 17.28 -34.91
CA ASP A 270 57.87 17.74 -33.56
C ASP A 270 57.26 19.06 -32.99
N VAL A 271 57.46 19.24 -31.69
CA VAL A 271 57.12 20.42 -30.87
C VAL A 271 55.63 20.54 -30.50
N GLY A 272 55.21 20.56 -29.24
CA GLY A 272 55.91 20.66 -27.98
C GLY A 272 54.91 20.93 -26.86
N LYS A 273 55.35 20.55 -25.66
CA LYS A 273 54.91 20.93 -24.33
C LYS A 273 54.14 22.27 -24.17
N LEU A 274 53.31 22.26 -23.13
CA LEU A 274 52.87 23.38 -22.27
C LEU A 274 51.70 24.23 -22.79
N LEU A 275 50.51 23.92 -22.27
CA LEU A 275 49.80 24.74 -21.27
C LEU A 275 48.67 23.94 -20.62
#